data_AF-A0AAW8L482-F1
#
_entry.id   AF-A0AAW8L482-F1
#
_cell.length_a   1.000
_cell.length_b   1.000
_cell.length_c   1.000
_cell.angle_alpha   90.00
_cell.angle_beta   90.00
_cell.angle_gamma   90.00
#
_symmetry.space_group_name_H-M   'P 1'
#
loop_
_entity.id
_entity.type
_entity.pdbx_description
1 polymer ?
#
loop_
_entity_poly.entity_id
_entity_poly.type
_entity_poly.pdbx_seq_one_letter_code
_entity_poly.pdbx_strand_id
1 'polypeptide(L)'
;MNERIHILRQAIVVVTQALTNSDIAVTQEGIEAGVHKDPKTGKPVRINLPYLPDNSPDSLIDAVQGFLDQEVAKYLFTDFSLKLKGSEEVKTLTSLLEEARVERCMAEKYRGSNINMKNASQFFIDELIDDKYQKLVKEKASDEEITQHLMLPMLRALSGPIGAFASIEPSEPSAKDLSRRKDQMRLLPGLIIDSVKADRYTDTSEPFLRASLVEHMRDCKQCNGCDLAGQVHPDIRLGKKMRFMVVADCPTWEEEKKGKLLEGETAQYVKAAIKDNELAVADGYYTTLVKAKKGTVLNFV
;
A
#
# COMPACT_ATOMS: atom_id res chain seq x y z
N MET A 1 14.16 22.18 -35.84
CA MET A 1 14.72 22.21 -34.48
C MET A 1 13.54 22.45 -33.53
N ASN A 2 13.24 21.51 -32.64
CA ASN A 2 12.13 21.67 -31.70
C ASN A 2 12.57 22.64 -30.59
N GLU A 3 12.10 23.89 -30.64
CA GLU A 3 12.45 24.95 -29.68
C GLU A 3 12.18 24.52 -28.23
N ARG A 4 11.17 23.66 -27.99
CA ARG A 4 10.88 23.13 -26.65
C ARG A 4 12.05 22.35 -26.07
N ILE A 5 12.77 21.57 -26.87
CA ILE A 5 13.89 20.75 -26.39
C ILE A 5 15.07 21.64 -25.97
N HIS A 6 15.32 22.72 -26.71
CA HIS A 6 16.36 23.67 -26.36
C HIS A 6 16.03 24.44 -25.07
N ILE A 7 14.78 24.90 -24.94
CA ILE A 7 14.28 25.56 -23.73
C ILE A 7 14.34 24.60 -22.54
N LEU A 8 13.92 23.35 -22.73
CA LEU A 8 13.94 22.30 -21.70
C LEU A 8 15.37 22.04 -21.20
N ARG A 9 16.34 21.90 -22.10
CA ARG A 9 17.77 21.72 -21.74
C ARG A 9 18.32 22.84 -20.87
N GLN A 10 17.98 24.09 -21.15
CA GLN A 10 18.47 25.24 -20.37
C GLN A 10 17.69 25.45 -19.07
N ALA A 11 16.37 25.30 -19.10
CA ALA A 11 15.51 25.55 -17.95
C ALA A 11 15.64 24.47 -16.87
N ILE A 12 15.82 23.19 -17.26
CA ILE A 12 15.83 22.07 -16.33
C ILE A 12 16.88 22.22 -15.24
N VAL A 13 18.13 22.55 -15.60
CA VAL A 13 19.22 22.64 -14.62
C VAL A 13 18.96 23.76 -13.63
N VAL A 14 18.61 24.95 -14.15
CA VAL A 14 18.37 26.15 -13.36
C VAL A 14 17.16 25.99 -12.44
N VAL A 15 16.05 25.49 -12.98
CA VAL A 15 14.80 25.28 -12.22
C VAL A 15 15.02 24.21 -11.15
N THR A 16 15.71 23.11 -11.46
CA THR A 16 15.98 22.06 -10.48
C THR A 16 16.82 22.57 -9.32
N GLN A 17 17.91 23.30 -9.60
CA GLN A 17 18.78 23.86 -8.57
C GLN A 17 18.05 24.92 -7.73
N ALA A 18 17.26 25.77 -8.38
CA ALA A 18 16.45 26.79 -7.69
C ALA A 18 15.37 26.16 -6.78
N LEU A 19 14.70 25.10 -7.24
CA LEU A 19 13.65 24.43 -6.47
C LEU A 19 14.22 23.66 -5.28
N THR A 20 15.35 22.98 -5.47
CA THR A 20 15.98 22.15 -4.43
C THR A 20 16.84 22.94 -3.44
N ASN A 21 17.19 24.18 -3.77
CA ASN A 21 18.17 24.99 -3.03
C ASN A 21 19.47 24.21 -2.73
N SER A 22 19.90 23.40 -3.71
CA SER A 22 20.99 22.43 -3.59
C SER A 22 21.75 22.31 -4.91
N ASP A 23 23.02 21.93 -4.81
CA ASP A 23 23.90 21.66 -5.96
C ASP A 23 23.66 20.27 -6.58
N ILE A 24 22.40 19.82 -6.68
CA ILE A 24 22.13 18.58 -7.42
C ILE A 24 22.55 18.78 -8.87
N ALA A 25 23.37 17.86 -9.36
CA ALA A 25 23.75 17.83 -10.76
C ALA A 25 22.61 17.24 -11.59
N VAL A 26 22.20 17.94 -12.65
CA VAL A 26 21.28 17.38 -13.65
C VAL A 26 22.04 17.21 -14.97
N THR A 27 22.10 15.98 -15.47
CA THR A 27 22.80 15.62 -16.70
C THR A 27 21.83 15.12 -17.77
N GLN A 28 22.23 15.19 -19.03
CA GLN A 28 21.51 14.61 -20.16
C GLN A 28 22.45 13.69 -20.94
N GLU A 29 22.54 12.42 -20.53
CA GLU A 29 23.49 11.45 -21.06
C GLU A 29 22.82 10.12 -21.37
N GLY A 30 23.20 9.50 -22.50
CA GLY A 30 22.72 8.18 -22.87
C GLY A 30 21.23 8.10 -23.20
N ILE A 31 20.66 6.90 -23.09
CA ILE A 31 19.26 6.60 -23.43
C ILE A 31 18.41 6.28 -22.19
N GLU A 32 19.02 6.21 -21.00
CA GLU A 32 18.37 5.81 -19.76
C GLU A 32 18.24 6.98 -18.79
N ALA A 33 17.05 7.12 -18.20
CA ALA A 33 16.84 7.99 -17.05
C ALA A 33 17.35 7.31 -15.78
N GLY A 34 17.95 8.05 -14.85
CA GLY A 34 18.48 7.45 -13.63
C GLY A 34 18.87 8.45 -12.56
N VAL A 35 18.93 7.98 -11.31
CA VAL A 35 19.30 8.81 -10.16
C VAL A 35 20.45 8.18 -9.40
N HIS A 36 21.52 8.95 -9.23
CA HIS A 36 22.64 8.58 -8.38
C HIS A 36 22.42 9.16 -6.99
N LYS A 37 22.54 8.30 -5.99
CA LYS A 37 22.32 8.63 -4.58
C LYS A 37 23.65 8.58 -3.83
N ASP A 38 23.81 9.46 -2.85
CA ASP A 38 24.90 9.36 -1.89
C ASP A 38 24.75 8.04 -1.10
N PRO A 39 25.78 7.19 -1.04
CA PRO A 39 25.66 5.85 -0.44
C PRO A 39 25.49 5.87 1.08
N LYS A 40 25.79 6.98 1.76
CA LYS A 40 25.69 7.11 3.22
C LYS A 40 24.33 7.66 3.64
N THR A 41 23.82 8.64 2.89
CA THR A 41 22.60 9.39 3.22
C THR A 41 21.39 8.98 2.39
N GLY A 42 21.58 8.30 1.26
CA GLY A 42 20.52 7.94 0.33
C GLY A 42 19.95 9.13 -0.47
N LYS A 43 20.45 10.35 -0.24
CA LYS A 43 20.00 11.56 -0.93
C LYS A 43 20.45 11.55 -2.39
N PRO A 44 19.59 11.93 -3.34
CA PRO A 44 20.01 12.19 -4.72
C PRO A 44 21.15 13.21 -4.78
N VAL A 45 22.20 12.89 -5.55
CA VAL A 45 23.33 13.78 -5.83
C VAL A 45 23.42 14.13 -7.32
N ARG A 46 22.92 13.24 -8.19
CA ARG A 46 22.82 13.48 -9.63
C ARG A 46 21.57 12.85 -10.20
N ILE A 47 20.83 13.61 -11.01
CA ILE A 47 19.71 13.12 -11.82
C ILE A 47 20.18 13.12 -13.27
N ASN A 48 20.18 11.95 -13.89
CA ASN A 48 20.43 11.79 -15.32
C ASN A 48 19.12 11.68 -16.06
N LEU A 49 18.94 12.55 -17.05
CA LEU A 49 17.87 12.46 -18.03
C LEU A 49 18.43 11.84 -19.31
N PRO A 50 17.62 11.11 -20.09
CA PRO A 50 18.07 10.61 -21.37
C PRO A 50 18.31 11.77 -22.34
N TYR A 51 19.27 11.58 -23.25
CA TYR A 51 19.44 12.50 -24.36
C TYR A 51 18.24 12.41 -25.30
N LEU A 52 17.56 13.55 -25.52
CA LEU A 52 16.41 13.65 -26.42
C LEU A 52 16.83 14.24 -27.77
N PRO A 53 16.74 13.48 -28.88
CA PRO A 53 16.92 14.00 -30.23
C PRO A 53 15.94 15.16 -30.56
N ASP A 54 16.33 16.04 -31.49
CA ASP A 54 15.51 17.20 -31.89
C ASP A 54 14.12 16.84 -32.46
N ASN A 55 13.93 15.59 -32.87
CA ASN A 55 12.69 15.04 -33.41
C ASN A 55 11.94 14.14 -32.39
N SER A 56 12.32 14.16 -31.11
CA SER A 56 11.59 13.45 -30.07
C SER A 56 10.11 13.85 -30.03
N PRO A 57 9.19 12.89 -29.87
CA PRO A 57 7.77 13.20 -29.75
C PRO A 57 7.48 13.95 -28.46
N ASP A 58 6.48 14.82 -28.49
CA ASP A 58 6.09 15.62 -27.32
C ASP A 58 5.73 14.76 -26.11
N SER A 59 5.16 13.57 -26.31
CA SER A 59 4.85 12.62 -25.23
C SER A 59 6.10 12.17 -24.47
N LEU A 60 7.22 11.93 -25.17
CA LEU A 60 8.48 11.55 -24.54
C LEU A 60 9.13 12.75 -23.82
N ILE A 61 9.03 13.96 -24.38
CA ILE A 61 9.51 15.18 -23.74
C ILE A 61 8.76 15.41 -22.42
N ASP A 62 7.44 15.30 -22.45
CA ASP A 62 6.58 15.46 -21.28
C ASP A 62 6.86 14.36 -20.23
N ALA A 63 7.10 13.11 -20.65
CA ALA A 63 7.46 12.02 -19.76
C ALA A 63 8.79 12.26 -19.04
N VAL A 64 9.82 12.75 -19.75
CA VAL A 64 11.11 13.11 -19.16
C VAL A 64 10.98 14.27 -18.18
N GLN A 65 10.12 15.26 -18.49
CA GLN A 65 9.85 16.36 -17.59
C GLN A 65 9.13 15.90 -16.31
N GLY A 66 8.13 15.02 -16.44
CA GLY A 66 7.44 14.46 -15.27
C GLY A 66 8.32 13.55 -14.41
N PHE A 67 9.24 12.78 -15.03
CA PHE A 67 10.27 12.03 -14.30
C PHE A 67 11.16 12.96 -13.47
N LEU A 68 11.63 14.06 -14.06
CA LEU A 68 12.43 15.05 -13.33
C LEU A 68 11.64 15.64 -12.15
N ASP A 69 10.39 16.05 -12.37
CA ASP A 69 9.53 16.59 -11.32
C ASP A 69 9.34 15.58 -10.17
N GLN A 70 9.22 14.29 -10.48
CA GLN A 70 9.12 13.22 -9.48
C GLN A 70 10.41 13.09 -8.65
N GLU A 71 11.58 13.14 -9.27
CA GLU A 71 12.86 13.04 -8.53
C GLU A 71 13.16 14.30 -7.71
N VAL A 72 12.78 15.48 -8.21
CA VAL A 72 12.80 16.72 -7.43
C VAL A 72 11.84 16.63 -6.24
N ALA A 73 10.65 16.06 -6.42
CA ALA A 73 9.70 15.84 -5.33
C ALA A 73 10.28 14.95 -4.23
N LYS A 74 10.89 13.81 -4.59
CA LYS A 74 11.59 12.93 -3.63
C LYS A 74 12.64 13.71 -2.85
N TYR A 75 13.46 14.51 -3.53
CA TYR A 75 14.49 15.32 -2.85
C TYR A 75 13.89 16.31 -1.84
N LEU A 76 12.80 16.98 -2.20
CA LEU A 76 12.18 18.02 -1.39
C LEU A 76 11.39 17.50 -0.20
N PHE A 77 10.71 16.37 -0.35
CA PHE A 77 9.68 15.93 0.59
C PHE A 77 10.03 14.66 1.35
N THR A 78 11.02 13.88 0.90
CA THR A 78 11.44 12.67 1.62
C THR A 78 12.41 13.00 2.75
N ASP A 79 12.16 12.45 3.94
CA ASP A 79 13.12 12.48 5.05
C ASP A 79 14.13 11.33 4.92
N PHE A 80 15.23 11.62 4.23
CA PHE A 80 16.33 10.67 4.02
C PHE A 80 17.10 10.31 5.31
N SER A 81 16.84 10.96 6.45
CA SER A 81 17.45 10.56 7.73
C SER A 81 16.83 9.28 8.30
N LEU A 82 15.62 8.94 7.87
CA LEU A 82 14.90 7.75 8.31
C LEU A 82 15.43 6.49 7.62
N LYS A 83 15.98 5.58 8.41
CA LYS A 83 16.42 4.27 7.93
C LYS A 83 15.28 3.27 8.02
N LEU A 84 14.74 2.88 6.87
CA LEU A 84 13.75 1.81 6.79
C LEU A 84 14.33 0.49 7.30
N LYS A 85 13.66 -0.10 8.29
CA LYS A 85 13.95 -1.44 8.80
C LYS A 85 12.88 -2.38 8.28
N GLY A 86 13.26 -3.61 7.96
CA GLY A 86 12.33 -4.62 7.47
C GLY A 86 12.94 -5.45 6.35
N SER A 87 12.13 -6.38 5.84
CA SER A 87 12.45 -7.16 4.66
C SER A 87 12.49 -6.29 3.40
N GLU A 88 12.97 -6.84 2.29
CA GLU A 88 13.10 -6.08 1.04
C GLU A 88 11.73 -5.70 0.45
N GLU A 89 10.72 -6.54 0.70
CA GLU A 89 9.33 -6.29 0.31
C GLU A 89 8.76 -5.08 1.05
N VAL A 90 9.03 -4.97 2.36
CA VAL A 90 8.60 -3.81 3.16
C VAL A 90 9.25 -2.53 2.65
N LYS A 91 10.55 -2.58 2.32
CA LYS A 91 11.25 -1.42 1.75
C LYS A 91 10.72 -1.05 0.38
N THR A 92 10.41 -2.03 -0.46
CA THR A 92 9.84 -1.83 -1.80
C THR A 92 8.48 -1.15 -1.69
N LEU A 93 7.56 -1.71 -0.89
CA LEU A 93 6.24 -1.13 -0.66
C LEU A 93 6.32 0.27 -0.08
N THR A 94 7.20 0.50 0.90
CA THR A 94 7.39 1.82 1.50
C THR A 94 7.92 2.82 0.48
N SER A 95 8.85 2.39 -0.39
CA SER A 95 9.36 3.26 -1.45
C SER A 95 8.26 3.66 -2.42
N LEU A 96 7.42 2.72 -2.86
CA LEU A 96 6.29 3.01 -3.77
C LEU A 96 5.23 3.91 -3.14
N LEU A 97 4.93 3.72 -1.85
CA LEU A 97 4.04 4.62 -1.10
C LEU A 97 4.64 6.02 -0.98
N GLU A 98 5.95 6.12 -0.73
CA GLU A 98 6.65 7.40 -0.68
C GLU A 98 6.61 8.11 -2.03
N GLU A 99 6.73 7.39 -3.16
CA GLU A 99 6.56 7.98 -4.50
C GLU A 99 5.19 8.65 -4.66
N ALA A 100 4.11 7.93 -4.34
CA ALA A 100 2.76 8.47 -4.43
C ALA A 100 2.54 9.67 -3.50
N ARG A 101 3.18 9.68 -2.32
CA ARG A 101 3.10 10.78 -1.36
C ARG A 101 3.81 12.03 -1.88
N VAL A 102 5.08 11.91 -2.31
CA VAL A 102 5.86 13.08 -2.75
C VAL A 102 5.32 13.68 -4.05
N GLU A 103 4.78 12.86 -4.96
CA GLU A 103 4.07 13.35 -6.16
C GLU A 103 2.91 14.28 -5.78
N ARG A 104 2.14 13.90 -4.76
CA ARG A 104 1.05 14.71 -4.25
C ARG A 104 1.55 15.99 -3.58
N CYS A 105 2.55 15.91 -2.71
CA CYS A 105 3.14 17.10 -2.07
C CYS A 105 3.67 18.10 -3.11
N MET A 106 4.28 17.59 -4.18
CA MET A 106 4.77 18.38 -5.29
C MET A 106 3.62 19.06 -6.04
N ALA A 107 2.55 18.32 -6.37
CA ALA A 107 1.38 18.87 -7.05
C ALA A 107 0.62 19.92 -6.21
N GLU A 108 0.59 19.76 -4.88
CA GLU A 108 0.00 20.73 -3.96
C GLU A 108 0.84 22.02 -3.89
N LYS A 109 2.17 21.90 -3.80
CA LYS A 109 3.09 23.05 -3.71
C LYS A 109 3.27 23.78 -5.04
N TYR A 110 3.37 23.03 -6.14
CA TYR A 110 3.65 23.54 -7.48
C TYR A 110 2.59 23.03 -8.45
N ARG A 111 1.43 23.71 -8.51
CA ARG A 111 0.26 23.26 -9.29
C ARG A 111 0.56 22.89 -10.76
N GLY A 112 1.57 23.50 -11.37
CA GLY A 112 2.01 23.19 -12.73
C GLY A 112 2.61 21.79 -12.91
N SER A 113 3.20 21.20 -11.86
CA SER A 113 3.81 19.86 -11.91
C SER A 113 2.77 18.75 -12.06
N ASN A 114 1.51 19.01 -11.68
CA ASN A 114 0.44 18.01 -11.76
C ASN A 114 0.21 17.54 -13.21
N ILE A 115 0.28 18.46 -14.18
CA ILE A 115 0.15 18.11 -15.60
C ILE A 115 1.34 17.26 -16.05
N ASN A 116 2.57 17.62 -15.66
CA ASN A 116 3.78 16.89 -16.04
C ASN A 116 3.77 15.46 -15.48
N MET A 117 3.42 15.30 -14.20
CA MET A 117 3.30 14.00 -13.54
C MET A 117 2.19 13.14 -14.14
N LYS A 118 1.05 13.76 -14.50
CA LYS A 118 -0.03 13.07 -15.21
C LYS A 118 0.42 12.56 -16.58
N ASN A 119 1.09 13.39 -17.37
CA ASN A 119 1.58 13.01 -18.69
C ASN A 119 2.62 11.89 -18.59
N ALA A 120 3.54 11.97 -17.62
CA ALA A 120 4.51 10.90 -17.36
C ALA A 120 3.84 9.60 -16.89
N SER A 121 2.82 9.68 -16.04
CA SER A 121 2.06 8.51 -15.59
C SER A 121 1.31 7.84 -16.74
N GLN A 122 0.71 8.64 -17.63
CA GLN A 122 0.01 8.14 -18.81
C GLN A 122 0.98 7.44 -19.76
N PHE A 123 2.11 8.09 -20.07
CA PHE A 123 3.17 7.49 -20.88
C PHE A 123 3.68 6.17 -20.26
N PHE A 124 3.91 6.15 -18.94
CA PHE A 124 4.32 4.93 -18.24
C PHE A 124 3.30 3.81 -18.34
N ILE A 125 2.00 4.11 -18.22
CA ILE A 125 0.95 3.10 -18.35
C ILE A 125 0.91 2.58 -19.79
N ASP A 126 0.81 3.47 -20.76
CA ASP A 126 0.61 3.11 -22.17
C ASP A 126 1.81 2.34 -22.73
N GLU A 127 3.03 2.81 -22.47
CA GLU A 127 4.23 2.29 -23.14
C GLU A 127 4.94 1.18 -22.33
N LEU A 128 4.76 1.14 -21.00
CA LEU A 128 5.53 0.23 -20.13
C LEU A 128 4.65 -0.77 -19.37
N ILE A 129 3.39 -0.43 -19.08
CA ILE A 129 2.50 -1.32 -18.33
C ILE A 129 1.61 -2.13 -19.26
N ASP A 130 0.88 -1.50 -20.16
CA ASP A 130 -0.21 -2.15 -20.90
C ASP A 130 0.29 -3.29 -21.79
N ASP A 131 1.32 -3.06 -22.60
CA ASP A 131 1.89 -4.08 -23.49
C ASP A 131 2.35 -5.32 -22.72
N LYS A 132 3.06 -5.11 -21.61
CA LYS A 132 3.56 -6.21 -20.78
C LYS A 132 2.42 -6.90 -20.02
N TYR A 133 1.42 -6.17 -19.55
CA TYR A 133 0.24 -6.75 -18.91
C TYR A 133 -0.53 -7.66 -19.88
N GLN A 134 -0.80 -7.19 -21.10
CA GLN A 134 -1.46 -8.01 -22.13
C GLN A 134 -0.68 -9.28 -22.45
N LYS A 135 0.66 -9.18 -22.49
CA LYS A 135 1.53 -10.34 -22.65
C LYS A 135 1.41 -11.34 -21.49
N LEU A 136 1.48 -10.87 -20.24
CA LEU A 136 1.34 -11.70 -19.05
C LEU A 136 -0.01 -12.43 -19.01
N VAL A 137 -1.11 -11.74 -19.36
CA VAL A 137 -2.44 -12.33 -19.44
C VAL A 137 -2.50 -13.41 -20.53
N LYS A 138 -1.94 -13.14 -21.71
CA LYS A 138 -1.90 -14.11 -22.82
C LYS A 138 -1.08 -15.35 -22.47
N GLU A 139 0.00 -15.17 -21.73
CA GLU A 139 0.90 -16.24 -21.26
C GLU A 139 0.37 -16.97 -20.02
N LYS A 140 -0.79 -16.55 -19.48
CA LYS A 140 -1.39 -17.09 -18.25
C LYS A 140 -0.42 -17.06 -17.07
N ALA A 141 0.28 -15.95 -16.92
CA ALA A 141 1.12 -15.68 -15.77
C ALA A 141 0.33 -15.83 -14.46
N SER A 142 1.03 -16.11 -13.37
CA SER A 142 0.43 -16.21 -12.04
C SER A 142 -0.17 -14.86 -11.59
N ASP A 143 -1.14 -14.92 -10.68
CA ASP A 143 -1.71 -13.72 -10.05
C ASP A 143 -0.62 -12.86 -9.37
N GLU A 144 0.43 -13.50 -8.87
CA GLU A 144 1.58 -12.82 -8.25
C GLU A 144 2.39 -12.01 -9.27
N GLU A 145 2.73 -12.59 -10.42
CA GLU A 145 3.46 -11.88 -11.49
C GLU A 145 2.66 -10.70 -12.04
N ILE A 146 1.34 -10.88 -12.23
CA ILE A 146 0.44 -9.81 -12.66
C ILE A 146 0.37 -8.71 -11.60
N THR A 147 0.23 -9.08 -10.33
CA THR A 147 0.17 -8.13 -9.21
C THR A 147 1.46 -7.33 -9.09
N GLN A 148 2.63 -7.98 -9.20
CA GLN A 148 3.92 -7.30 -9.16
C GLN A 148 4.06 -6.28 -10.30
N HIS A 149 3.61 -6.63 -11.51
CA HIS A 149 3.64 -5.72 -12.66
C HIS A 149 2.71 -4.51 -12.49
N LEU A 150 1.56 -4.70 -11.83
CA LEU A 150 0.56 -3.65 -11.59
C LEU A 150 0.75 -2.89 -10.26
N MET A 151 1.69 -3.28 -9.41
CA MET A 151 1.79 -2.78 -8.03
C MET A 151 1.96 -1.26 -7.96
N LEU A 152 2.87 -0.68 -8.75
CA LEU A 152 3.09 0.78 -8.77
C LEU A 152 1.85 1.57 -9.23
N PRO A 153 1.25 1.30 -10.41
CA PRO A 153 0.05 2.03 -10.83
C PRO A 153 -1.13 1.82 -9.88
N MET A 154 -1.27 0.64 -9.27
CA MET A 154 -2.27 0.40 -8.23
C MET A 154 -2.04 1.28 -7.01
N LEU A 155 -0.83 1.30 -6.43
CA LEU A 155 -0.53 2.11 -5.25
C LEU A 155 -0.75 3.61 -5.52
N ARG A 156 -0.36 4.12 -6.68
CA ARG A 156 -0.66 5.51 -7.09
C ARG A 156 -2.16 5.79 -7.12
N ALA A 157 -2.95 4.89 -7.73
CA ALA A 157 -4.40 5.05 -7.84
C ALA A 157 -5.11 4.96 -6.48
N LEU A 158 -4.60 4.15 -5.56
CA LEU A 158 -5.19 3.89 -4.25
C LEU A 158 -4.90 5.00 -3.24
N SER A 159 -3.65 5.45 -3.16
CA SER A 159 -3.12 6.13 -1.97
C SER A 159 -3.85 7.42 -1.59
N GLY A 160 -4.20 8.24 -2.58
CA GLY A 160 -4.94 9.49 -2.36
C GLY A 160 -6.40 9.25 -1.96
N PRO A 161 -7.23 8.64 -2.82
CA PRO A 161 -8.68 8.52 -2.59
C PRO A 161 -9.05 7.78 -1.30
N ILE A 162 -8.31 6.73 -0.91
CA ILE A 162 -8.66 5.92 0.27
C ILE A 162 -8.16 6.52 1.59
N GLY A 163 -7.29 7.53 1.54
CA GLY A 163 -6.72 8.20 2.71
C GLY A 163 -5.52 7.47 3.32
N ALA A 164 -4.67 6.87 2.48
CA ALA A 164 -3.50 6.12 2.96
C ALA A 164 -2.52 6.99 3.78
N PHE A 165 -2.49 8.30 3.53
CA PHE A 165 -1.59 9.23 4.20
C PHE A 165 -2.25 10.07 5.30
N ALA A 166 -3.53 9.86 5.60
CA ALA A 166 -4.29 10.70 6.51
C ALA A 166 -3.76 10.75 7.95
N SER A 167 -2.98 9.75 8.39
CA SER A 167 -2.36 9.71 9.71
C SER A 167 -1.00 10.43 9.79
N ILE A 168 -0.38 10.72 8.64
CA ILE A 168 0.97 11.31 8.56
C ILE A 168 0.97 12.70 7.90
N GLU A 169 -0.08 13.06 7.18
CA GLU A 169 -0.25 14.37 6.54
C GLU A 169 -1.29 15.20 7.33
N PRO A 170 -0.89 16.22 8.12
CA PRO A 170 -1.79 16.93 9.03
C PRO A 170 -2.94 17.68 8.36
N SER A 171 -2.79 18.02 7.07
CA SER A 171 -3.80 18.72 6.27
C SER A 171 -4.85 17.79 5.66
N GLU A 172 -4.66 16.47 5.74
CA GLU A 172 -5.57 15.53 5.12
C GLU A 172 -6.84 15.27 5.93
N PRO A 173 -8.01 15.16 5.25
CA PRO A 173 -9.18 14.59 5.88
C PRO A 173 -8.87 13.18 6.38
N SER A 174 -9.40 12.84 7.55
CA SER A 174 -9.31 11.51 8.14
C SER A 174 -9.59 10.41 7.10
N ALA A 175 -8.91 9.27 7.21
CA ALA A 175 -9.25 8.09 6.41
C ALA A 175 -10.72 7.67 6.62
N LYS A 176 -11.37 8.07 7.72
CA LYS A 176 -12.79 7.81 8.00
C LYS A 176 -13.75 8.88 7.46
N ASP A 177 -13.24 9.90 6.76
CA ASP A 177 -14.06 10.98 6.22
C ASP A 177 -15.12 10.45 5.23
N LEU A 178 -16.35 10.97 5.33
CA LEU A 178 -17.48 10.53 4.52
C LEU A 178 -17.22 10.69 3.01
N SER A 179 -16.45 11.70 2.62
CA SER A 179 -16.09 11.96 1.22
C SER A 179 -15.30 10.82 0.58
N ARG A 180 -14.55 10.04 1.38
CA ARG A 180 -13.71 8.94 0.90
C ARG A 180 -14.47 7.62 0.73
N ARG A 181 -15.67 7.49 1.32
CA ARG A 181 -16.42 6.21 1.33
C ARG A 181 -16.67 5.64 -0.06
N LYS A 182 -17.04 6.49 -1.01
CA LYS A 182 -17.30 6.07 -2.40
C LYS A 182 -16.05 5.44 -3.02
N ASP A 183 -14.91 6.06 -2.84
CA ASP A 183 -13.65 5.56 -3.38
C ASP A 183 -13.15 4.34 -2.60
N GLN A 184 -13.31 4.30 -1.28
CA GLN A 184 -12.98 3.11 -0.48
C GLN A 184 -13.80 1.88 -0.90
N MET A 185 -15.10 2.03 -1.12
CA MET A 185 -15.94 0.92 -1.60
C MET A 185 -15.55 0.46 -3.01
N ARG A 186 -15.17 1.41 -3.88
CA ARG A 186 -14.81 1.14 -5.27
C ARG A 186 -13.43 0.51 -5.40
N LEU A 187 -12.46 1.02 -4.64
CA LEU A 187 -11.04 0.73 -4.81
C LEU A 187 -10.52 -0.34 -3.84
N LEU A 188 -11.23 -0.58 -2.73
CA LEU A 188 -10.96 -1.67 -1.79
C LEU A 188 -12.19 -2.60 -1.69
N PRO A 189 -12.73 -3.11 -2.82
CA PRO A 189 -13.88 -3.99 -2.78
C PRO A 189 -13.53 -5.24 -1.98
N GLY A 190 -14.25 -5.48 -0.88
CA GLY A 190 -14.01 -6.60 0.04
C GLY A 190 -13.39 -6.22 1.39
N LEU A 191 -12.77 -5.04 1.54
CA LEU A 191 -12.35 -4.54 2.87
C LEU A 191 -13.56 -4.06 3.68
N ILE A 192 -14.53 -3.43 3.01
CA ILE A 192 -15.82 -3.02 3.59
C ILE A 192 -16.92 -3.61 2.70
N ILE A 193 -17.62 -4.62 3.22
CA ILE A 193 -18.68 -5.33 2.50
C ILE A 193 -20.04 -4.64 2.70
N ASP A 194 -20.31 -4.16 3.91
CA ASP A 194 -21.50 -3.35 4.27
C ASP A 194 -21.26 -2.59 5.60
N SER A 195 -21.97 -1.48 5.81
CA SER A 195 -21.99 -0.74 7.07
C SER A 195 -23.35 -0.91 7.74
N VAL A 196 -23.53 -2.01 8.45
CA VAL A 196 -24.77 -2.28 9.20
C VAL A 196 -24.66 -1.70 10.61
N LYS A 197 -25.59 -0.81 10.98
CA LYS A 197 -25.72 -0.35 12.38
C LYS A 197 -26.31 -1.47 13.22
N ALA A 198 -25.47 -2.23 13.92
CA ALA A 198 -25.91 -3.22 14.89
C ALA A 198 -26.16 -2.55 16.25
N ASP A 199 -27.40 -2.11 16.49
CA ASP A 199 -27.84 -1.60 17.81
C ASP A 199 -28.16 -2.74 18.81
N ARG A 200 -27.83 -3.99 18.46
CA ARG A 200 -28.12 -5.21 19.23
C ARG A 200 -26.82 -5.85 19.71
N TYR A 201 -26.88 -6.51 20.87
CA TYR A 201 -25.78 -7.33 21.38
C TYR A 201 -26.22 -8.79 21.52
N THR A 202 -25.25 -9.69 21.45
CA THR A 202 -25.40 -11.12 21.72
C THR A 202 -24.89 -11.43 23.13
N ASP A 203 -25.73 -12.03 23.98
CA ASP A 203 -25.37 -12.38 25.35
C ASP A 203 -24.95 -13.85 25.46
N THR A 204 -23.66 -14.09 25.67
CA THR A 204 -23.10 -15.46 25.77
C THR A 204 -23.28 -16.10 27.14
N SER A 205 -23.96 -15.41 28.06
CA SER A 205 -24.48 -16.04 29.27
C SER A 205 -25.82 -16.77 29.05
N GLU A 206 -26.47 -16.55 27.91
CA GLU A 206 -27.68 -17.28 27.54
C GLU A 206 -27.36 -18.79 27.44
N PRO A 207 -28.05 -19.66 28.19
CA PRO A 207 -27.67 -21.07 28.32
C PRO A 207 -27.58 -21.84 27.00
N PHE A 208 -28.54 -21.63 26.09
CA PHE A 208 -28.59 -22.36 24.83
C PHE A 208 -27.41 -21.97 23.93
N LEU A 209 -27.20 -20.67 23.73
CA LEU A 209 -26.07 -20.15 22.97
C LEU A 209 -24.74 -20.58 23.56
N ARG A 210 -24.59 -20.53 24.89
CA ARG A 210 -23.38 -20.99 25.56
C ARG A 210 -23.10 -22.46 25.29
N ALA A 211 -24.13 -23.31 25.36
CA ALA A 211 -24.00 -24.73 25.06
C ALA A 211 -23.59 -24.96 23.60
N SER A 212 -24.24 -24.29 22.64
CA SER A 212 -23.92 -24.38 21.22
C SER A 212 -22.49 -23.92 20.91
N LEU A 213 -22.02 -22.83 21.53
CA LEU A 213 -20.64 -22.35 21.37
C LEU A 213 -19.63 -23.38 21.89
N VAL A 214 -19.88 -23.98 23.06
CA VAL A 214 -19.00 -25.01 23.64
C VAL A 214 -18.94 -26.25 22.76
N GLU A 215 -20.07 -26.67 22.19
CA GLU A 215 -20.16 -27.78 21.24
C GLU A 215 -19.35 -27.47 19.97
N HIS A 216 -19.58 -26.32 19.34
CA HIS A 216 -18.85 -25.94 18.12
C HIS A 216 -17.34 -25.81 18.34
N MET A 217 -16.91 -25.29 19.51
CA MET A 217 -15.49 -25.23 19.86
C MET A 217 -14.88 -26.62 20.03
N ARG A 218 -15.64 -27.58 20.57
CA ARG A 218 -15.20 -28.98 20.69
C ARG A 218 -15.08 -29.63 19.31
N ASP A 219 -16.07 -29.44 18.45
CA ASP A 219 -16.09 -30.01 17.10
C ASP A 219 -14.92 -29.47 16.26
N CYS A 220 -14.63 -28.17 16.37
CA CYS A 220 -13.47 -27.58 15.70
C CYS A 220 -12.16 -28.25 16.13
N LYS A 221 -11.98 -28.55 17.42
CA LYS A 221 -10.78 -29.23 17.92
C LYS A 221 -10.66 -30.68 17.44
N GLN A 222 -11.76 -31.31 17.07
CA GLN A 222 -11.82 -32.69 16.58
C GLN A 222 -11.93 -32.77 15.05
N CYS A 223 -11.82 -31.64 14.36
CA CYS A 223 -11.98 -31.56 12.92
C CYS A 223 -10.93 -32.40 12.18
N ASN A 224 -11.41 -33.21 11.24
CA ASN A 224 -10.63 -34.06 10.34
C ASN A 224 -10.98 -33.84 8.85
N GLY A 225 -11.68 -32.74 8.53
CA GLY A 225 -12.28 -32.52 7.20
C GLY A 225 -11.37 -31.88 6.16
N CYS A 226 -10.08 -31.65 6.46
CA CYS A 226 -9.14 -31.04 5.52
C CYS A 226 -7.68 -31.44 5.83
N ASP A 227 -6.76 -31.00 4.98
CA ASP A 227 -5.32 -31.30 5.11
C ASP A 227 -4.65 -30.63 6.32
N LEU A 228 -5.36 -29.78 7.04
CA LEU A 228 -4.92 -29.19 8.32
C LEU A 228 -5.41 -30.00 9.54
N ALA A 229 -6.04 -31.16 9.32
CA ALA A 229 -6.45 -32.07 10.38
C ALA A 229 -5.28 -32.42 11.31
N GLY A 230 -5.54 -32.42 12.62
CA GLY A 230 -4.52 -32.69 13.64
C GLY A 230 -3.60 -31.52 13.99
N GLN A 231 -3.69 -30.39 13.27
CA GLN A 231 -3.03 -29.15 13.67
C GLN A 231 -3.72 -28.50 14.88
N VAL A 232 -3.02 -27.56 15.52
CA VAL A 232 -3.60 -26.78 16.63
C VAL A 232 -4.71 -25.88 16.11
N HIS A 233 -5.90 -26.03 16.68
CA HIS A 233 -7.05 -25.13 16.51
C HIS A 233 -7.17 -24.22 17.74
N PRO A 234 -6.69 -22.96 17.70
CA PRO A 234 -6.74 -22.07 18.85
C PRO A 234 -8.16 -21.80 19.33
N ASP A 235 -8.32 -21.64 20.64
CA ASP A 235 -9.58 -21.22 21.23
C ASP A 235 -9.97 -19.83 20.74
N ILE A 236 -11.24 -19.68 20.33
CA ILE A 236 -11.82 -18.37 20.02
C ILE A 236 -11.80 -17.45 21.25
N ARG A 237 -11.76 -16.14 21.01
CA ARG A 237 -11.95 -15.14 22.07
C ARG A 237 -13.32 -14.50 21.89
N LEU A 238 -14.05 -14.37 23.00
CA LEU A 238 -15.34 -13.69 23.03
C LEU A 238 -15.57 -13.05 24.39
N GLY A 239 -16.39 -12.00 24.42
CA GLY A 239 -16.90 -11.44 25.66
C GLY A 239 -18.32 -11.89 26.00
N LYS A 240 -18.85 -11.34 27.10
CA LYS A 240 -20.21 -11.67 27.58
C LYS A 240 -21.30 -11.02 26.74
N LYS A 241 -21.14 -9.74 26.38
CA LYS A 241 -22.09 -8.97 25.58
C LYS A 241 -21.41 -8.51 24.30
N MET A 242 -21.51 -9.31 23.26
CA MET A 242 -20.82 -9.08 22.01
C MET A 242 -21.64 -8.16 21.10
N ARG A 243 -21.01 -7.15 20.55
CA ARG A 243 -21.59 -6.13 19.67
C ARG A 243 -21.08 -6.25 18.23
N PHE A 244 -19.91 -6.86 18.04
CA PHE A 244 -19.29 -7.05 16.73
C PHE A 244 -18.54 -8.37 16.65
N MET A 245 -18.18 -8.76 15.43
CA MET A 245 -17.44 -9.97 15.13
C MET A 245 -16.27 -9.64 14.20
N VAL A 246 -15.09 -10.16 14.53
CA VAL A 246 -13.89 -10.10 13.71
C VAL A 246 -13.59 -11.50 13.22
N VAL A 247 -13.53 -11.65 11.89
CA VAL A 247 -13.18 -12.90 11.22
C VAL A 247 -11.89 -12.67 10.44
N ALA A 248 -10.79 -13.20 10.96
CA ALA A 248 -9.51 -13.22 10.24
C ALA A 248 -9.43 -14.44 9.31
N ASP A 249 -8.44 -14.50 8.42
CA ASP A 249 -8.29 -15.62 7.50
C ASP A 249 -7.91 -16.92 8.24
N CYS A 250 -6.79 -16.95 8.94
CA CYS A 250 -6.32 -18.08 9.75
C CYS A 250 -5.54 -17.59 10.99
N PRO A 251 -5.28 -18.45 12.00
CA PRO A 251 -4.48 -18.10 13.16
C PRO A 251 -3.03 -17.80 12.78
N THR A 252 -2.44 -16.85 13.51
CA THR A 252 -1.00 -16.59 13.48
C THR A 252 -0.22 -17.65 14.25
N TRP A 253 1.10 -17.69 14.06
CA TRP A 253 1.99 -18.60 14.79
C TRP A 253 1.98 -18.35 16.31
N GLU A 254 1.76 -17.11 16.76
CA GLU A 254 1.69 -16.79 18.18
C GLU A 254 0.39 -17.28 18.83
N GLU A 255 -0.72 -17.15 18.10
CA GLU A 255 -2.03 -17.65 18.52
C GLU A 255 -2.09 -19.18 18.55
N GLU A 256 -1.45 -19.82 17.57
CA GLU A 256 -1.19 -21.26 17.55
C GLU A 256 -0.41 -21.69 18.79
N LYS A 257 0.75 -21.06 19.04
CA LYS A 257 1.62 -21.36 20.18
C LYS A 257 0.92 -21.16 21.53
N LYS A 258 0.05 -20.15 21.65
CA LYS A 258 -0.71 -19.87 22.87
C LYS A 258 -2.03 -20.62 22.97
N GLY A 259 -2.43 -21.32 21.90
CA GLY A 259 -3.71 -22.02 21.81
C GLY A 259 -4.93 -21.11 21.91
N LYS A 260 -4.80 -19.80 21.63
CA LYS A 260 -5.90 -18.84 21.75
C LYS A 260 -5.76 -17.66 20.79
N LEU A 261 -6.87 -17.25 20.18
CA LEU A 261 -6.93 -16.10 19.26
C LEU A 261 -6.80 -14.74 19.95
N LEU A 262 -6.44 -13.74 19.15
CA LEU A 262 -6.18 -12.35 19.53
C LEU A 262 -5.05 -12.23 20.57
N GLU A 263 -4.01 -13.03 20.38
CA GLU A 263 -2.79 -13.05 21.17
C GLU A 263 -1.56 -12.75 20.30
N GLY A 264 -0.49 -12.25 20.91
CA GLY A 264 0.75 -11.92 20.20
C GLY A 264 0.86 -10.44 19.82
N GLU A 265 1.86 -10.13 18.99
CA GLU A 265 2.16 -8.78 18.52
C GLU A 265 1.11 -8.29 17.53
N THR A 266 0.72 -9.14 16.56
CA THR A 266 -0.30 -8.79 15.56
C THR A 266 -1.63 -8.41 16.22
N ALA A 267 -1.97 -9.09 17.33
CA ALA A 267 -3.18 -8.79 18.08
C ALA A 267 -3.17 -7.39 18.73
N GLN A 268 -2.02 -6.78 18.97
CA GLN A 268 -1.94 -5.44 19.55
C GLN A 268 -2.50 -4.38 18.59
N TYR A 269 -2.26 -4.53 17.27
CA TYR A 269 -2.82 -3.62 16.28
C TYR A 269 -4.35 -3.71 16.24
N VAL A 270 -4.91 -4.92 16.31
CA VAL A 270 -6.36 -5.11 16.37
C VAL A 270 -6.94 -4.50 17.65
N LYS A 271 -6.30 -4.73 18.80
CA LYS A 271 -6.73 -4.16 20.09
C LYS A 271 -6.66 -2.63 20.11
N ALA A 272 -5.59 -2.05 19.53
CA ALA A 272 -5.43 -0.61 19.39
C ALA A 272 -6.55 -0.03 18.52
N ALA A 273 -6.80 -0.61 17.35
CA ALA A 273 -7.87 -0.18 16.45
C ALA A 273 -9.26 -0.21 17.11
N ILE A 274 -9.55 -1.23 17.92
CA ILE A 274 -10.82 -1.33 18.68
C ILE A 274 -10.91 -0.20 19.71
N LYS A 275 -9.84 0.03 20.48
CA LYS A 275 -9.77 1.08 21.49
C LYS A 275 -9.95 2.48 20.87
N ASP A 276 -9.33 2.73 19.72
CA ASP A 276 -9.40 4.00 18.99
C ASP A 276 -10.78 4.29 18.40
N ASN A 277 -11.69 3.30 18.42
CA ASN A 277 -13.10 3.45 18.06
C ASN A 277 -14.03 3.41 19.28
N GLU A 278 -13.50 3.63 20.48
CA GLU A 278 -14.28 3.67 21.74
C GLU A 278 -15.03 2.35 22.03
N LEU A 279 -14.48 1.23 21.55
CA LEU A 279 -14.98 -0.11 21.80
C LEU A 279 -14.08 -0.84 22.81
N ALA A 280 -14.64 -1.80 23.54
CA ALA A 280 -13.85 -2.70 24.36
C ALA A 280 -13.53 -3.99 23.59
N VAL A 281 -12.37 -4.59 23.85
CA VAL A 281 -12.06 -5.94 23.32
C VAL A 281 -13.12 -6.96 23.74
N ALA A 282 -13.69 -6.81 24.93
CA ALA A 282 -14.78 -7.63 25.44
C ALA A 282 -16.12 -7.44 24.69
N ASP A 283 -16.25 -6.44 23.83
CA ASP A 283 -17.43 -6.24 22.99
C ASP A 283 -17.37 -7.11 21.71
N GLY A 284 -16.30 -7.86 21.47
CA GLY A 284 -16.09 -8.59 20.22
C GLY A 284 -16.22 -10.12 20.33
N TYR A 285 -16.61 -10.75 19.22
CA TYR A 285 -16.26 -12.13 18.85
C TYR A 285 -14.99 -12.12 18.00
N TYR A 286 -14.02 -12.98 18.28
CA TYR A 286 -12.82 -13.11 17.44
C TYR A 286 -12.67 -14.56 17.01
N THR A 287 -12.71 -14.77 15.70
CA THR A 287 -12.54 -16.07 15.09
C THR A 287 -11.76 -15.96 13.78
N THR A 288 -11.48 -17.10 13.17
CA THR A 288 -10.84 -17.19 11.86
C THR A 288 -11.73 -17.96 10.89
N LEU A 289 -11.56 -17.77 9.59
CA LEU A 289 -12.25 -18.56 8.56
C LEU A 289 -11.72 -20.01 8.58
N VAL A 290 -10.40 -20.17 8.51
CA VAL A 290 -9.69 -21.43 8.68
C VAL A 290 -9.22 -21.53 10.14
N LYS A 291 -9.51 -22.64 10.82
CA LYS A 291 -9.28 -22.74 12.27
C LYS A 291 -7.85 -23.09 12.67
N ALA A 292 -7.03 -23.55 11.73
CA ALA A 292 -5.62 -23.88 11.93
C ALA A 292 -4.76 -22.92 11.09
N LYS A 293 -3.52 -22.69 11.53
CA LYS A 293 -2.57 -21.88 10.77
C LYS A 293 -2.34 -22.53 9.40
N LYS A 294 -2.44 -21.74 8.33
CA LYS A 294 -2.05 -22.21 6.99
C LYS A 294 -0.52 -22.34 6.93
N GLY A 295 -0.04 -23.43 6.34
CA GLY A 295 1.39 -23.56 6.03
C GLY A 295 1.86 -22.39 5.17
N THR A 296 3.12 -22.01 5.31
CA THR A 296 3.74 -21.00 4.44
C THR A 296 3.90 -21.62 3.05
N VAL A 297 2.87 -21.58 2.21
CA VAL A 297 3.06 -21.79 0.77
C VAL A 297 3.51 -20.45 0.20
N LEU A 298 4.77 -20.12 0.44
CA LEU A 298 5.50 -19.09 -0.28
C LEU A 298 6.78 -19.75 -0.76
N ASN A 299 6.65 -20.57 -1.82
CA ASN A 299 7.80 -20.95 -2.61
C ASN A 299 8.11 -19.75 -3.51
N PHE A 300 8.91 -18.82 -2.99
CA PHE A 300 9.60 -17.83 -3.80
C PHE A 300 10.71 -18.57 -4.56
N VAL A 301 10.54 -18.72 -5.88
CA VAL A 301 11.61 -19.04 -6.83
C VAL A 301 11.93 -17.76 -7.59
#